data_AF-A0A235ABL6-F1
#
_entry.id   AF-A0A235ABL6-F1
#
_cell.length_a   1.000
_cell.length_b   1.000
_cell.length_c   1.000
_cell.angle_alpha   90.00
_cell.angle_beta   90.00
_cell.angle_gamma   90.00
#
_symmetry.space_group_name_H-M   'P 1'
#
loop_
_entity.id
_entity.type
_entity.pdbx_description
1 polymer ?
#
loop_
_entity_poly.entity_id
_entity_poly.type
_entity_poly.pdbx_seq_one_letter_code
_entity_poly.pdbx_strand_id
1 'polypeptide(L)'
;MSDRLAFNISDSESAQQNFLAVATRLEQLIAERDKEVKTAMADARIDGADATYLAKEQRWNAISDNTKNIVQALKQAMTQNDATAQNALSKAKAAVDAIA
;
A
#
# COMPACT_ATOMS: atom_id res chain seq x y z
N MET A 1 1.24 10.82 36.66
CA MET A 1 1.55 9.65 35.79
C MET A 1 0.37 9.28 34.89
N SER A 2 -0.88 9.38 35.36
CA SER A 2 -2.09 9.10 34.57
C SER A 2 -2.26 9.96 33.30
N ASP A 3 -1.94 11.25 33.34
CA ASP A 3 -2.04 12.13 32.15
C ASP A 3 -1.08 11.74 31.01
N ARG A 4 0.13 11.29 31.35
CA ARG A 4 1.09 10.80 30.34
C ARG A 4 0.62 9.49 29.71
N LEU A 5 -0.05 8.64 30.47
CA LEU A 5 -0.58 7.38 29.98
C LEU A 5 -1.79 7.62 29.06
N ALA A 6 -2.71 8.50 29.47
CA ALA A 6 -3.87 8.91 28.68
C ALA A 6 -3.46 9.60 27.37
N PHE A 7 -2.45 10.48 27.42
CA PHE A 7 -1.88 11.12 26.24
C PHE A 7 -1.28 10.09 25.26
N ASN A 8 -0.48 9.12 25.75
CA ASN A 8 0.05 8.06 24.89
C ASN A 8 -1.04 7.19 24.27
N ILE A 9 -2.11 6.85 25.00
CA ILE A 9 -3.21 6.04 24.48
C ILE A 9 -3.97 6.79 23.37
N SER A 10 -4.31 8.06 23.60
CA SER A 10 -5.02 8.90 22.62
C SER A 10 -4.20 9.09 21.34
N ASP A 11 -2.89 9.29 21.47
CA ASP A 11 -1.99 9.44 20.33
C ASP A 11 -1.89 8.13 19.53
N SER A 12 -1.79 6.98 20.20
CA SER A 12 -1.79 5.67 19.54
C SER A 12 -3.12 5.38 18.85
N GLU A 13 -4.27 5.72 19.44
CA GLU A 13 -5.59 5.56 18.80
C GLU A 13 -5.73 6.42 17.54
N SER A 14 -5.31 7.69 17.61
CA SER A 14 -5.34 8.59 16.45
C SER A 14 -4.42 8.12 15.33
N ALA A 15 -3.22 7.65 15.69
CA ALA A 15 -2.31 7.02 14.74
C ALA A 15 -3.00 5.82 14.07
N GLN A 16 -3.57 4.90 14.85
CA GLN A 16 -4.24 3.70 14.35
C GLN A 16 -5.35 4.02 13.33
N GLN A 17 -6.19 5.02 13.61
CA GLN A 17 -7.26 5.43 12.68
C GLN A 17 -6.70 5.99 11.36
N ASN A 18 -5.71 6.86 11.42
CA ASN A 18 -5.04 7.39 10.23
C ASN A 18 -4.38 6.27 9.41
N PHE A 19 -3.79 5.28 10.08
CA PHE A 19 -3.21 4.11 9.41
C PHE A 19 -4.25 3.26 8.68
N LEU A 20 -5.38 2.94 9.32
CA LEU A 20 -6.45 2.18 8.69
C LEU A 20 -6.99 2.90 7.45
N ALA A 21 -7.12 4.23 7.51
CA ALA A 21 -7.53 5.04 6.37
C ALA A 21 -6.51 4.96 5.21
N VAL A 22 -5.21 5.07 5.49
CA VAL A 22 -4.15 4.94 4.47
C VAL A 22 -4.14 3.52 3.89
N ALA A 23 -4.15 2.48 4.73
CA ALA A 23 -4.15 1.09 4.28
C ALA A 23 -5.35 0.78 3.37
N THR A 24 -6.54 1.24 3.73
CA THR A 24 -7.75 1.08 2.92
C THR A 24 -7.59 1.77 1.57
N ARG A 25 -7.05 3.00 1.56
CA ARG A 25 -6.81 3.74 0.32
C ARG A 25 -5.76 3.06 -0.58
N LEU A 26 -4.74 2.45 0.01
CA LEU A 26 -3.75 1.65 -0.74
C LEU A 26 -4.39 0.43 -1.39
N GLU A 27 -5.19 -0.32 -0.64
CA GLU A 27 -5.90 -1.49 -1.15
C GLU A 27 -6.83 -1.11 -2.33
N GLN A 28 -7.55 0.01 -2.19
CA GLN A 28 -8.40 0.55 -3.26
C GLN A 28 -7.59 0.95 -4.50
N LEU A 29 -6.49 1.69 -4.34
CA LEU A 29 -5.65 2.14 -5.44
C LEU A 29 -5.03 0.95 -6.20
N ILE A 30 -4.58 -0.08 -5.48
CA ILE A 30 -4.07 -1.32 -6.09
C ILE A 30 -5.17 -1.99 -6.92
N ALA A 31 -6.39 -2.12 -6.38
CA ALA A 31 -7.49 -2.77 -7.08
C ALA A 31 -7.91 -1.99 -8.34
N GLU A 32 -7.95 -0.66 -8.27
CA GLU A 32 -8.28 0.20 -9.39
C GLU A 32 -7.22 0.11 -10.51
N ARG A 33 -5.94 0.25 -10.15
CA ARG A 33 -4.84 0.16 -11.11
C ARG A 33 -4.68 -1.25 -11.70
N ASP A 34 -4.97 -2.31 -10.95
CA ASP A 34 -4.97 -3.68 -11.48
C ASP A 34 -6.00 -3.86 -12.60
N LYS A 35 -7.18 -3.25 -12.46
CA LYS A 35 -8.21 -3.24 -13.50
C LYS A 35 -7.77 -2.45 -14.73
N GLU A 36 -7.11 -1.30 -14.54
CA GLU A 36 -6.57 -0.48 -15.63
C GLU A 36 -5.50 -1.24 -16.43
N VAL A 37 -4.55 -1.88 -15.75
CA VAL A 37 -3.48 -2.67 -16.39
C VAL A 37 -4.08 -3.82 -17.21
N LYS A 38 -5.03 -4.56 -16.65
CA LYS A 38 -5.71 -5.65 -17.37
C LYS A 38 -6.45 -5.17 -18.62
N THR A 39 -7.12 -4.01 -18.53
CA THR A 39 -7.79 -3.39 -19.68
C THR A 39 -6.77 -3.01 -20.75
N ALA A 40 -5.70 -2.30 -20.35
CA ALA A 40 -4.67 -1.85 -21.28
C ALA A 40 -3.91 -3.01 -21.95
N MET A 41 -3.76 -4.15 -21.27
CA MET A 41 -3.18 -5.35 -21.86
C MET A 41 -4.11 -6.05 -22.86
N ALA A 42 -5.41 -6.05 -22.61
CA ALA A 42 -6.38 -6.57 -23.56
C ALA A 42 -6.33 -5.78 -24.87
N ASP A 43 -6.22 -4.44 -24.78
CA ASP A 43 -6.07 -3.55 -25.94
C ASP A 43 -4.71 -3.75 -26.63
N ALA A 44 -3.61 -3.85 -25.88
CA ALA A 44 -2.27 -4.06 -26.45
C ALA A 44 -2.12 -5.37 -27.23
N ARG A 45 -2.83 -6.43 -26.78
CA ARG A 45 -2.86 -7.72 -27.49
C ARG A 45 -3.60 -7.63 -28.82
N ILE A 46 -4.58 -6.73 -28.92
CA ILE A 46 -5.29 -6.44 -30.18
C ILE A 46 -4.35 -5.67 -31.13
N ASP A 47 -3.55 -4.75 -30.60
CA ASP A 47 -2.63 -3.90 -31.37
C ASP A 47 -1.26 -4.57 -31.67
N GLY A 48 -0.98 -5.75 -31.09
CA GLY A 48 0.24 -6.53 -31.34
C GLY A 48 1.51 -6.04 -30.60
N ALA A 49 1.37 -5.20 -29.57
CA ALA A 49 2.47 -4.57 -28.83
C ALA A 49 2.97 -5.37 -27.60
N ASP A 50 2.91 -6.71 -27.66
CA ASP A 50 2.97 -7.60 -26.49
C ASP A 50 4.21 -7.46 -25.59
N ALA A 51 5.42 -7.32 -26.14
CA ALA A 51 6.65 -7.39 -25.33
C ALA A 51 6.82 -6.22 -24.34
N THR A 52 6.49 -5.00 -24.77
CA THR A 52 6.59 -3.79 -23.92
C THR A 52 5.52 -3.79 -22.83
N TYR A 53 4.32 -4.32 -23.14
CA TYR A 53 3.23 -4.42 -22.17
C TYR A 53 3.47 -5.53 -21.15
N LEU A 54 4.03 -6.66 -21.57
CA LEU A 54 4.39 -7.76 -20.66
C LEU A 54 5.41 -7.30 -19.60
N ALA A 55 6.41 -6.51 -19.99
CA ALA A 55 7.39 -5.94 -19.04
C ALA A 55 6.73 -4.96 -18.05
N LYS A 56 5.74 -4.17 -18.51
CA LYS A 56 4.96 -3.27 -17.66
C LYS A 56 4.07 -4.04 -16.68
N GLU A 57 3.42 -5.12 -17.13
CA GLU A 57 2.62 -6.00 -16.29
C GLU A 57 3.47 -6.68 -15.20
N GLN A 58 4.63 -7.22 -15.56
CA GLN A 58 5.54 -7.84 -14.60
C GLN A 58 5.99 -6.84 -13.53
N ARG A 59 6.34 -5.62 -13.96
CA ARG A 59 6.69 -4.54 -13.02
C ARG A 59 5.52 -4.16 -12.14
N TRP A 60 4.31 -4.06 -12.71
CA TRP A 60 3.09 -3.77 -11.97
C TRP A 60 2.85 -4.81 -10.88
N ASN A 61 2.81 -6.10 -11.24
CA ASN A 61 2.59 -7.21 -10.31
C ASN A 61 3.59 -7.19 -9.15
N ALA A 62 4.87 -6.98 -9.44
CA ALA A 62 5.91 -6.89 -8.42
C ALA A 62 5.67 -5.75 -7.41
N ILE A 63 5.27 -4.57 -7.90
CA ILE A 63 5.00 -3.40 -7.06
C ILE A 63 3.70 -3.61 -6.25
N SER A 64 2.65 -4.14 -6.87
CA SER A 64 1.37 -4.43 -6.21
C SER A 64 1.55 -5.42 -5.06
N ASP A 65 2.31 -6.49 -5.28
CA ASP A 65 2.53 -7.51 -4.25
C ASP A 65 3.39 -6.99 -3.09
N ASN A 66 4.43 -6.19 -3.37
CA ASN A 66 5.18 -5.50 -2.31
C ASN A 66 4.27 -4.56 -1.50
N THR A 67 3.38 -3.82 -2.17
CA THR A 67 2.45 -2.90 -1.48
C THR A 67 1.46 -3.66 -0.58
N LYS A 68 0.90 -4.78 -1.06
CA LYS A 68 0.05 -5.67 -0.23
C LYS A 68 0.81 -6.20 0.99
N ASN A 69 2.07 -6.62 0.81
CA ASN A 69 2.91 -7.10 1.90
C ASN A 69 3.18 -6.01 2.94
N ILE A 70 3.41 -4.76 2.50
CA ILE A 70 3.57 -3.62 3.41
C ILE A 70 2.28 -3.36 4.19
N VAL A 71 1.11 -3.41 3.53
CA VAL A 71 -0.19 -3.27 4.22
C VAL A 71 -0.40 -4.37 5.26
N GLN A 72 -0.02 -5.61 4.96
CA GLN A 72 -0.08 -6.71 5.93
C GLN A 72 0.90 -6.53 7.09
N ALA A 73 2.14 -6.15 6.80
CA ALA A 73 3.15 -5.86 7.83
C ALA A 73 2.72 -4.69 8.73
N LEU A 74 2.03 -3.68 8.17
CA LEU A 74 1.43 -2.59 8.94
C LEU A 74 0.33 -3.08 9.88
N LYS A 75 -0.62 -3.88 9.38
CA LYS A 75 -1.69 -4.49 10.19
C LYS A 75 -1.11 -5.30 11.36
N GLN A 76 -0.01 -6.02 11.14
CA GLN A 76 0.71 -6.77 12.18
C GLN A 76 1.48 -5.86 13.15
N ALA A 77 2.15 -4.83 12.65
CA ALA A 77 2.91 -3.87 13.47
C ALA A 77 2.00 -3.10 14.45
N MET A 78 0.78 -2.77 14.03
CA MET A 78 -0.25 -2.18 14.90
C MET A 78 -0.65 -3.08 16.07
N THR A 79 -0.41 -4.39 15.96
CA THR A 79 -0.62 -5.33 17.08
C THR A 79 0.57 -5.32 18.07
N GLN A 80 1.70 -4.68 17.72
CA GLN A 80 2.97 -4.86 18.44
C GLN A 80 3.69 -3.58 18.90
N ASN A 81 3.69 -2.43 18.18
CA ASN A 81 4.30 -1.15 18.62
C ASN A 81 4.20 0.01 17.60
N ASP A 82 4.22 1.27 18.06
CA ASP A 82 4.15 2.48 17.22
C ASP A 82 5.41 2.75 16.37
N ALA A 83 6.61 2.43 16.88
CA ALA A 83 7.86 2.68 16.16
C ALA A 83 8.00 1.83 14.87
N THR A 84 7.45 0.61 14.89
CA THR A 84 7.42 -0.28 13.72
C THR A 84 6.43 0.22 12.68
N ALA A 85 5.33 0.83 13.12
CA ALA A 85 4.33 1.40 12.23
C ALA A 85 4.88 2.56 11.40
N GLN A 86 5.69 3.46 11.98
CA GLN A 86 6.32 4.57 11.25
C GLN A 86 7.24 4.10 10.11
N ASN A 87 8.10 3.11 10.38
CA ASN A 87 9.00 2.55 9.36
C ASN A 87 8.22 1.90 8.21
N ALA A 88 7.13 1.20 8.52
CA ALA A 88 6.29 0.58 7.52
C ALA A 88 5.47 1.62 6.73
N LEU A 89 5.08 2.74 7.36
CA LEU A 89 4.43 3.89 6.69
C LEU A 89 5.36 4.53 5.66
N SER A 90 6.63 4.72 6.01
CA SER A 90 7.63 5.25 5.08
C SER A 90 7.80 4.35 3.86
N LYS A 91 7.88 3.03 4.07
CA LYS A 91 7.93 2.04 2.97
C LYS A 91 6.65 2.05 2.13
N ALA A 92 5.48 2.16 2.77
CA ALA A 92 4.19 2.24 2.08
C ALA A 92 4.14 3.48 1.18
N LYS A 93 4.55 4.64 1.71
CA LYS A 93 4.62 5.88 0.94
C LYS A 93 5.55 5.75 -0.27
N ALA A 94 6.74 5.18 -0.10
CA ALA A 94 7.65 4.93 -1.21
C ALA A 94 7.06 3.99 -2.27
N ALA A 95 6.31 2.97 -1.87
CA ALA A 95 5.62 2.08 -2.79
C ALA A 95 4.52 2.80 -3.58
N VAL A 96 3.74 3.69 -2.93
CA VAL A 96 2.76 4.55 -3.62
C VAL A 96 3.43 5.49 -4.61
N ASP A 97 4.48 6.16 -4.17
CA ASP A 97 5.20 7.12 -5.00
C ASP A 97 5.87 6.42 -6.21
N ALA A 98 6.09 5.10 -6.14
CA ALA A 98 6.57 4.29 -7.27
C ALA A 98 5.45 3.79 -8.21
N ILE A 99 4.18 3.89 -7.78
CA ILE A 99 2.98 3.57 -8.57
C ILE A 99 2.44 4.82 -9.28
N ALA A 100 2.54 5.99 -8.64
CA ALA A 100 2.10 7.29 -9.14
C ALA A 100 2.96 7.76 -10.33
#